data_AF-A0A1R2C5B3-F1
#
_entry.id   AF-A0A1R2C5B3-F1
#
_cell.length_a   1.000
_cell.length_b   1.000
_cell.length_c   1.000
_cell.angle_alpha   90.00
_cell.angle_beta   90.00
_cell.angle_gamma   90.00
#
_symmetry.space_group_name_H-M   'P 1'
#
loop_
_entity.id
_entity.type
_entity.pdbx_description
1 polymer ?
#
loop_
_entity_poly.entity_id
_entity_poly.type
_entity_poly.pdbx_seq_one_letter_code
_entity_poly.pdbx_strand_id
1 'polypeptide(L)'
;MQCSDIFFLGADICQLGHDQRKVNMLAREYCDDIKAERKPVILSHPMVMGLKEGQEKQSKSDPKSAIFMQDTGEEVEDKIKQAYCPPSIENNPMLNLMKLIIFEKYNSVTIFRPEEFGGNRTYTSYKELEDEYAAGKLHAGDLKPAISRLINEMIQPVWDHFQNDPYARELYNKVKSYQITR
;
A
#
# COMPACT_ATOMS: atom_id res chain seq x y z
N MET A 1 -16.53 -15.80 -14.98
CA MET A 1 -16.84 -14.37 -15.20
C MET A 1 -15.56 -13.57 -15.35
N GLN A 2 -14.71 -13.41 -14.33
CA GLN A 2 -13.44 -12.65 -14.42
C GLN A 2 -12.55 -12.98 -15.63
N CYS A 3 -12.37 -14.26 -15.98
CA CYS A 3 -11.61 -14.67 -17.17
C CYS A 3 -12.22 -14.09 -18.48
N SER A 4 -13.55 -14.05 -18.57
CA SER A 4 -14.26 -13.48 -19.73
C SER A 4 -14.06 -11.97 -19.84
N ASP A 5 -13.93 -11.26 -18.72
CA ASP A 5 -13.79 -9.81 -18.70
C ASP A 5 -12.52 -9.36 -19.44
N ILE A 6 -11.44 -10.16 -19.36
CA ILE A 6 -10.17 -9.87 -20.06
C ILE A 6 -10.38 -9.75 -21.57
N PHE A 7 -11.18 -10.64 -22.15
CA PHE A 7 -11.49 -10.64 -23.57
C PHE A 7 -12.55 -9.61 -23.93
N PHE A 8 -13.58 -9.49 -23.11
CA PHE A 8 -14.69 -8.57 -23.35
C PHE A 8 -14.24 -7.11 -23.32
N LEU A 9 -13.33 -6.76 -22.42
CA LEU A 9 -12.71 -5.44 -22.34
C LEU A 9 -11.61 -5.23 -23.40
N GLY A 10 -11.21 -6.29 -24.13
CA GLY A 10 -10.11 -6.23 -25.10
C GLY A 10 -8.77 -5.90 -24.46
N ALA A 11 -8.52 -6.36 -23.23
CA ALA A 11 -7.34 -5.98 -22.46
C ALA A 11 -6.05 -6.62 -23.01
N ASP A 12 -5.08 -5.79 -23.37
CA ASP A 12 -3.74 -6.24 -23.76
C ASP A 12 -2.90 -6.68 -22.56
N ILE A 13 -3.07 -6.01 -21.42
CA ILE A 13 -2.31 -6.24 -20.19
C ILE A 13 -3.27 -6.39 -19.01
N CYS A 14 -3.22 -7.52 -18.33
CA CYS A 14 -3.89 -7.73 -17.06
C CYS A 14 -2.99 -7.24 -15.92
N GLN A 15 -3.15 -5.99 -15.51
CA GLN A 15 -2.42 -5.39 -14.38
C GLN A 15 -3.25 -5.54 -13.10
N LEU A 16 -2.93 -6.56 -12.32
CA LEU A 16 -3.68 -6.97 -11.12
C LEU A 16 -2.73 -7.49 -10.04
N GLY A 17 -3.20 -7.60 -8.80
CA GLY A 17 -2.40 -8.16 -7.71
C GLY A 17 -1.97 -9.61 -7.98
N HIS A 18 -0.90 -10.05 -7.31
CA HIS A 18 -0.40 -11.42 -7.42
C HIS A 18 -1.46 -12.47 -7.08
N ASP A 19 -2.43 -12.13 -6.23
CA ASP A 19 -3.53 -13.01 -5.83
C ASP A 19 -4.51 -13.34 -6.97
N GLN A 20 -4.58 -12.51 -8.02
CA GLN A 20 -5.39 -12.78 -9.23
C GLN A 20 -4.65 -13.58 -10.30
N ARG A 21 -3.40 -14.00 -10.05
CA ARG A 21 -2.58 -14.71 -11.05
C ARG A 21 -3.26 -15.95 -11.61
N LYS A 22 -3.97 -16.75 -10.79
CA LYS A 22 -4.60 -18.00 -11.24
C LYS A 22 -5.63 -17.77 -12.36
N VAL A 23 -6.52 -16.79 -12.19
CA VAL A 23 -7.54 -16.49 -13.22
C VAL A 23 -6.92 -15.86 -14.48
N ASN A 24 -5.87 -15.07 -14.30
CA ASN A 24 -5.11 -14.50 -15.41
C ASN A 24 -4.36 -15.57 -16.22
N MET A 25 -3.83 -16.60 -15.56
CA MET A 25 -3.22 -17.75 -16.24
C MET A 25 -4.27 -18.60 -16.96
N LEU A 26 -5.44 -18.81 -16.35
CA LEU A 26 -6.58 -19.48 -17.01
C LEU A 26 -6.99 -18.76 -18.30
N ALA A 27 -6.95 -17.42 -18.34
CA ALA A 27 -7.22 -16.68 -19.57
C ALA A 27 -6.20 -16.99 -20.66
N ARG A 28 -4.91 -17.16 -20.31
CA ARG A 28 -3.88 -17.53 -21.28
C ARG A 28 -4.02 -18.97 -21.76
N GLU A 29 -4.35 -19.91 -20.86
CA GLU A 29 -4.67 -21.29 -21.20
C GLU A 29 -5.87 -21.35 -22.15
N TYR A 30 -6.91 -20.56 -21.89
CA TYR A 30 -8.06 -20.46 -22.77
C TYR A 30 -7.70 -19.92 -24.16
N CYS A 31 -6.78 -18.95 -24.25
CA CYS A 31 -6.26 -18.50 -25.56
C CYS A 31 -5.59 -19.63 -26.35
N ASP A 32 -4.92 -20.56 -25.68
CA ASP A 32 -4.33 -21.74 -26.33
C ASP A 32 -5.42 -22.66 -26.89
N ASP A 33 -6.46 -22.94 -26.12
CA ASP A 33 -7.57 -23.80 -26.54
C ASP A 33 -8.31 -23.26 -27.77
N ILE A 34 -8.55 -21.95 -27.81
CA ILE A 34 -9.25 -21.30 -28.93
C ILE A 34 -8.31 -20.86 -30.06
N LYS A 35 -7.00 -21.12 -29.93
CA LYS A 35 -5.95 -20.69 -30.88
C LYS A 35 -6.00 -19.19 -31.17
N ALA A 36 -6.21 -18.38 -30.12
CA ALA A 36 -6.21 -16.93 -30.24
C ALA A 36 -4.82 -16.44 -30.61
N GLU A 37 -4.75 -15.55 -31.60
CA GLU A 37 -3.49 -14.92 -32.02
C GLU A 37 -2.93 -13.99 -30.94
N ARG A 38 -3.81 -13.37 -30.14
CA ARG A 38 -3.44 -12.42 -29.08
C ARG A 38 -3.68 -13.05 -27.72
N LYS A 39 -2.62 -13.10 -26.91
CA LYS A 39 -2.67 -13.49 -25.50
C LYS A 39 -2.42 -12.28 -24.60
N PRO A 40 -3.21 -12.07 -23.55
CA PRO A 40 -3.01 -10.96 -22.63
C PRO A 40 -1.68 -11.13 -21.88
N VAL A 41 -0.93 -10.04 -21.72
CA VAL A 41 0.25 -9.99 -20.86
C VAL A 41 -0.20 -9.93 -19.41
N ILE A 42 0.35 -10.79 -18.55
CA ILE A 42 0.03 -10.75 -17.12
C ILE A 42 1.11 -9.98 -16.40
N LEU A 43 0.78 -8.79 -15.91
CA LEU A 43 1.69 -7.92 -15.16
C LEU A 43 1.22 -7.82 -13.70
N SER A 44 1.68 -8.77 -12.88
CA SER A 44 1.25 -8.84 -11.48
C SER A 44 2.09 -7.95 -10.56
N HIS A 45 1.44 -7.09 -9.78
CA HIS A 45 2.10 -6.29 -8.75
C HIS A 45 2.15 -7.01 -7.38
N PRO A 46 3.15 -6.71 -6.53
CA PRO A 46 3.26 -7.30 -5.19
C PRO A 46 2.09 -6.85 -4.29
N MET A 47 1.81 -7.66 -3.26
CA MET A 47 0.81 -7.31 -2.25
C MET A 47 1.42 -6.39 -1.20
N VAL A 48 0.71 -5.33 -0.84
CA VAL A 48 1.05 -4.49 0.32
C VAL A 48 0.70 -5.27 1.58
N MET A 49 1.68 -5.45 2.47
CA MET A 49 1.52 -6.21 3.72
C MET A 49 0.52 -5.55 4.67
N GLY A 50 -0.19 -6.38 5.45
CA GLY A 50 -1.05 -5.90 6.52
C GLY A 50 -0.23 -5.27 7.65
N LEU A 51 -0.82 -4.33 8.39
CA LEU A 51 -0.12 -3.62 9.45
C LEU A 51 0.21 -4.48 10.67
N LYS A 52 -0.45 -5.64 10.86
CA LYS A 52 -0.19 -6.53 12.01
C LYS A 52 0.78 -7.65 11.63
N GLU A 53 1.41 -8.24 12.64
CA GLU A 53 2.32 -9.36 12.47
C GLU A 53 1.64 -10.55 11.77
N GLY A 54 2.34 -11.18 10.82
CA GLY A 54 1.87 -12.35 10.10
C GLY A 54 0.81 -12.08 9.02
N GLN A 55 0.45 -10.82 8.75
CA GLN A 55 -0.51 -10.47 7.70
C GLN A 55 0.19 -10.20 6.36
N GLU A 56 0.17 -11.21 5.49
CA GLU A 56 0.77 -11.12 4.14
C GLU A 56 0.12 -10.04 3.24
N LYS A 57 -1.13 -9.65 3.53
CA LYS A 57 -1.83 -8.60 2.79
C LYS A 57 -2.77 -7.78 3.66
N GLN A 58 -2.95 -6.51 3.29
CA GLN A 58 -4.01 -5.69 3.87
C GLN A 58 -5.39 -6.31 3.59
N SER A 59 -6.29 -6.23 4.58
CA SER A 59 -7.64 -6.77 4.45
C SER A 59 -8.65 -5.81 5.06
N LYS A 60 -9.87 -5.80 4.49
CA LYS A 60 -11.00 -5.05 5.06
C LYS A 60 -11.58 -5.71 6.31
N SER A 61 -11.26 -6.99 6.56
CA SER A 61 -11.77 -7.77 7.68
C SER A 61 -11.31 -7.23 9.04
N ASP A 62 -10.15 -6.60 9.08
CA ASP A 62 -9.62 -5.95 10.27
C ASP A 62 -9.26 -4.50 9.92
N PRO A 63 -10.12 -3.52 10.26
CA PRO A 63 -9.89 -2.11 9.94
C PRO A 63 -8.58 -1.53 10.49
N LYS A 64 -8.02 -2.13 11.54
CA LYS A 64 -6.73 -1.74 12.12
C LYS A 64 -5.53 -2.32 11.37
N SER A 65 -5.77 -3.28 10.47
CA SER A 65 -4.73 -3.90 9.63
C SER A 65 -4.44 -3.16 8.33
N ALA A 66 -5.24 -2.16 7.98
CA ALA A 66 -5.18 -1.48 6.69
C ALA A 66 -5.33 0.03 6.86
N ILE A 67 -4.61 0.77 6.02
CA ILE A 67 -4.79 2.21 5.85
C ILE A 67 -5.78 2.42 4.71
N PHE A 68 -6.87 3.12 4.97
CA PHE A 68 -7.87 3.46 3.96
C PHE A 68 -7.60 4.87 3.40
N MET A 69 -8.03 5.12 2.16
CA MET A 69 -7.86 6.43 1.48
C MET A 69 -8.64 7.57 2.13
N GLN A 70 -9.46 7.25 3.12
CA GLN A 70 -10.37 8.14 3.83
C GLN A 70 -10.13 8.12 5.34
N ASP A 71 -9.05 7.48 5.80
CA ASP A 71 -8.61 7.58 7.19
C ASP A 71 -8.16 9.02 7.45
N THR A 72 -8.55 9.60 8.59
CA THR A 72 -8.04 10.90 9.03
C THR A 72 -6.54 10.82 9.30
N GLY A 73 -5.88 11.98 9.38
CA GLY A 73 -4.46 12.03 9.75
C GLY A 73 -4.14 11.34 11.08
N GLU A 74 -5.05 11.48 12.06
CA GLU A 74 -4.97 10.83 13.36
C GLU A 74 -5.17 9.31 13.26
N GLU A 75 -6.14 8.84 12.47
CA GLU A 75 -6.36 7.41 12.25
C GLU A 75 -5.15 6.73 11.59
N VAL A 76 -4.52 7.41 10.62
CA VAL A 76 -3.28 6.94 9.98
C VAL A 76 -2.14 6.86 11.01
N GLU A 77 -1.96 7.91 11.81
CA GLU A 77 -0.94 7.96 12.86
C GLU A 77 -1.12 6.83 13.88
N ASP A 78 -2.34 6.62 14.36
CA ASP A 78 -2.66 5.57 15.32
C ASP A 78 -2.43 4.16 14.76
N LYS A 79 -2.82 3.93 13.51
CA LYS A 79 -2.62 2.65 12.82
C LYS A 79 -1.13 2.34 12.63
N ILE A 80 -0.35 3.32 12.17
CA ILE A 80 1.10 3.16 11.97
C ILE A 80 1.83 3.01 13.30
N LYS A 81 1.42 3.76 14.33
CA LYS A 81 1.96 3.62 15.69
C LYS A 81 1.78 2.19 16.22
N GLN A 82 0.60 1.60 16.01
CA GLN A 82 0.27 0.23 16.41
C GLN A 82 0.81 -0.86 15.47
N ALA A 83 1.30 -0.50 14.28
CA ALA A 83 1.73 -1.46 13.29
C ALA A 83 2.96 -2.28 13.76
N TYR A 84 3.06 -3.50 13.28
CA TYR A 84 4.21 -4.36 13.49
C TYR A 84 5.44 -3.76 12.78
N CYS A 85 6.55 -3.63 13.51
CA CYS A 85 7.80 -3.07 12.99
C CYS A 85 8.97 -3.66 13.79
N PRO A 86 9.31 -4.94 13.54
CA PRO A 86 10.42 -5.60 14.23
C PRO A 86 11.75 -4.98 13.80
N PRO A 87 12.84 -5.15 14.57
CA PRO A 87 14.19 -4.76 14.14
C PRO A 87 14.68 -5.51 12.89
N SER A 88 14.04 -6.64 12.54
CA SER A 88 14.32 -7.38 11.30
C SER A 88 13.73 -6.68 10.08
N ILE A 89 14.37 -6.88 8.92
CA ILE A 89 13.88 -6.46 7.62
C ILE A 89 12.79 -7.41 7.08
N GLU A 90 12.84 -8.68 7.48
CA GLU A 90 11.91 -9.70 6.97
C GLU A 90 10.52 -9.52 7.57
N ASN A 91 9.50 -9.65 6.72
CA ASN A 91 8.10 -9.54 7.11
C ASN A 91 7.78 -8.27 7.90
N ASN A 92 8.41 -7.15 7.54
CA ASN A 92 8.22 -5.84 8.16
C ASN A 92 7.27 -4.97 7.32
N PRO A 93 6.01 -4.74 7.76
CA PRO A 93 5.03 -3.93 7.04
C PRO A 93 5.48 -2.48 6.81
N MET A 94 6.26 -1.90 7.72
CA MET A 94 6.73 -0.51 7.61
C MET A 94 7.75 -0.35 6.48
N LEU A 95 8.71 -1.26 6.40
CA LEU A 95 9.67 -1.28 5.29
C LEU A 95 8.99 -1.60 3.96
N ASN A 96 7.97 -2.46 3.97
CA ASN A 96 7.18 -2.75 2.77
C ASN A 96 6.41 -1.53 2.25
N LEU A 97 5.78 -0.75 3.13
CA LEU A 97 5.15 0.53 2.76
C LEU A 97 6.19 1.52 2.23
N MET A 98 7.35 1.62 2.88
CA MET A 98 8.43 2.47 2.40
C MET A 98 8.84 2.09 0.97
N LYS A 99 9.06 0.80 0.72
CA LYS A 99 9.51 0.28 -0.58
C LYS A 99 8.47 0.45 -1.68
N LEU A 100 7.24 0.01 -1.44
CA LEU A 100 6.23 -0.14 -2.49
C LEU A 100 5.42 1.13 -2.75
N ILE A 101 5.38 2.06 -1.80
CA ILE A 101 4.52 3.25 -1.88
C ILE A 101 5.35 4.52 -1.80
N ILE A 102 6.13 4.69 -0.74
CA ILE A 102 6.78 5.99 -0.46
C ILE A 102 7.95 6.23 -1.42
N PHE A 103 8.86 5.27 -1.59
CA PHE A 103 10.00 5.44 -2.51
C PHE A 103 9.61 5.36 -4.00
N GLU A 104 8.43 4.82 -4.32
CA GLU A 104 7.86 4.90 -5.68
C GLU A 104 7.28 6.30 -5.97
N LYS A 105 6.91 7.06 -4.93
CA LYS A 105 6.37 8.42 -5.05
C LYS A 105 7.45 9.49 -4.92
N TYR A 106 8.41 9.31 -4.02
CA TYR A 106 9.42 10.30 -3.66
C TYR A 106 10.82 9.81 -4.01
N ASN A 107 11.60 10.64 -4.71
CA ASN A 107 12.99 10.34 -5.06
C ASN A 107 13.92 10.30 -3.83
N SER A 108 13.54 10.95 -2.73
CA SER A 108 14.30 10.97 -1.50
C SER A 108 13.36 11.15 -0.30
N VAL A 109 13.70 10.52 0.82
CA VAL A 109 12.93 10.61 2.06
C VAL A 109 13.79 11.10 3.20
N THR A 110 13.33 12.14 3.90
CA THR A 110 13.97 12.64 5.12
C THR A 110 13.26 12.13 6.36
N ILE A 111 14.02 11.46 7.23
CA ILE A 111 13.61 11.08 8.58
C ILE A 111 14.12 12.15 9.54
N PHE A 112 13.17 12.80 10.22
CA PHE A 112 13.47 13.82 11.22
C PHE A 112 13.61 13.16 12.58
N ARG A 113 14.76 13.35 13.23
CA ARG A 113 15.05 12.81 14.56
C ARG A 113 15.94 13.77 15.33
N PRO A 114 15.81 13.84 16.67
CA PRO A 114 16.67 14.68 17.50
C PRO A 114 18.16 14.40 17.27
N GLU A 115 19.02 15.39 17.51
CA GLU A 115 20.48 15.23 17.35
C GLU A 115 21.02 14.08 18.21
N GLU A 116 20.46 13.89 19.41
CA GLU A 116 20.80 12.81 20.34
C GLU A 116 20.55 11.40 19.75
N PHE A 117 19.67 11.27 18.77
CA PHE A 117 19.35 10.02 18.06
C PHE A 117 19.95 9.96 16.65
N GLY A 118 20.95 10.80 16.36
CA GLY A 118 21.69 10.79 15.10
C GLY A 118 21.21 11.79 14.05
N GLY A 119 20.37 12.76 14.44
CA GLY A 119 19.98 13.93 13.65
C GLY A 119 19.20 13.63 12.37
N ASN A 120 18.65 14.66 11.74
CA ASN A 120 17.89 14.53 10.50
C ASN A 120 18.72 13.81 9.42
N ARG A 121 18.12 12.81 8.79
CA ARG A 121 18.78 12.02 7.76
C ARG A 121 17.92 11.87 6.52
N THR A 122 18.50 12.15 5.36
CA THR A 122 17.86 11.98 4.05
C THR A 122 18.42 10.74 3.37
N TYR A 123 17.51 9.88 2.92
CA TYR A 123 17.80 8.68 2.14
C TYR A 123 17.42 8.91 0.70
N THR A 124 18.32 8.58 -0.22
CA THR A 124 18.12 8.76 -1.68
C THR A 124 17.60 7.50 -2.36
N SER A 125 17.57 6.38 -1.64
CA SER A 125 17.01 5.12 -2.13
C SER A 125 16.47 4.28 -0.98
N TYR A 126 15.52 3.38 -1.29
CA TYR A 126 15.03 2.40 -0.32
C TYR A 126 16.16 1.51 0.22
N LYS A 127 17.11 1.12 -0.64
CA LYS A 127 18.22 0.25 -0.25
C LYS A 127 19.08 0.87 0.84
N GLU A 128 19.39 2.16 0.73
CA GLU A 128 20.15 2.89 1.75
C GLU A 128 19.43 2.86 3.11
N LEU A 129 18.11 3.06 3.10
CA LEU A 129 17.28 3.02 4.31
C LEU A 129 17.19 1.60 4.90
N GLU A 130 17.05 0.58 4.05
CA GLU A 130 16.99 -0.83 4.46
C GLU A 130 18.31 -1.27 5.11
N ASP A 131 19.45 -0.93 4.50
CA ASP A 131 20.78 -1.25 5.01
C ASP A 131 21.03 -0.63 6.40
N GLU A 132 20.55 0.59 6.61
CA GLU A 132 20.64 1.32 7.89
C GLU A 132 19.74 0.76 8.98
N TYR A 133 18.52 0.37 8.59
CA TYR A 133 17.59 -0.30 9.48
C TYR A 133 18.14 -1.66 9.90
N ALA A 134 18.67 -2.44 8.94
CA ALA A 134 19.31 -3.74 9.19
C ALA A 134 20.55 -3.61 10.10
N ALA A 135 21.30 -2.52 9.96
CA ALA A 135 22.44 -2.21 10.82
C ALA A 135 22.04 -1.67 12.21
N GLY A 136 20.74 -1.49 12.48
CA GLY A 136 20.23 -0.97 13.76
C GLY A 136 20.51 0.52 14.00
N LYS A 137 20.86 1.29 12.95
CA LYS A 137 21.10 2.74 13.03
C LYS A 137 19.83 3.57 12.88
N LEU A 138 18.80 2.98 12.28
CA LEU A 138 17.46 3.52 12.17
C LEU A 138 16.50 2.64 12.96
N HIS A 139 15.75 3.25 13.88
CA HIS A 139 14.81 2.52 14.73
C HIS A 139 13.36 2.75 14.29
N ALA A 140 12.50 1.80 14.67
CA ALA A 140 11.06 1.89 14.44
C ALA A 140 10.43 3.17 15.00
N GLY A 141 10.99 3.71 16.10
CA GLY A 141 10.54 4.95 16.73
C GLY A 141 10.69 6.19 15.84
N ASP A 142 11.69 6.20 14.95
CA ASP A 142 11.93 7.30 14.00
C ASP A 142 11.25 7.01 12.65
N LEU A 143 11.24 5.74 12.25
CA LEU A 143 10.67 5.31 10.97
C LEU A 143 9.15 5.51 10.93
N LYS A 144 8.42 5.11 11.99
CA LYS A 144 6.96 5.18 12.02
C LYS A 144 6.42 6.61 11.88
N PRO A 145 6.89 7.62 12.64
CA PRO A 145 6.44 9.00 12.46
C PRO A 145 6.72 9.55 11.06
N ALA A 146 7.86 9.19 10.46
CA ALA A 146 8.18 9.58 9.09
C ALA A 146 7.19 8.98 8.08
N ILE A 147 6.84 7.69 8.23
CA ILE A 147 5.81 7.04 7.40
C ILE A 147 4.46 7.72 7.59
N SER A 148 4.02 7.96 8.83
CA SER A 148 2.72 8.62 9.09
C SER A 148 2.61 9.97 8.41
N ARG A 149 3.64 10.80 8.53
CA ARG A 149 3.69 12.11 7.87
C ARG A 149 3.58 11.98 6.35
N LEU A 150 4.39 11.10 5.74
CA LEU A 150 4.43 10.94 4.28
C LEU A 150 3.12 10.36 3.73
N ILE A 151 2.53 9.38 4.43
CA ILE A 151 1.24 8.81 4.03
C ILE A 151 0.12 9.86 4.18
N ASN A 152 0.11 10.65 5.25
CA ASN A 152 -0.85 11.75 5.42
C ASN A 152 -0.73 12.78 4.30
N GLU A 153 0.50 13.17 3.92
CA GLU A 153 0.74 14.05 2.76
C GLU A 153 0.20 13.45 1.45
N MET A 154 0.36 12.13 1.24
CA MET A 154 -0.12 11.45 0.04
C MET A 154 -1.65 11.31 -0.02
N ILE A 155 -2.32 11.14 1.13
CA ILE A 155 -3.77 10.97 1.22
C ILE A 155 -4.51 12.32 1.26
N GLN A 156 -3.85 13.40 1.69
CA GLN A 156 -4.46 14.73 1.84
C GLN A 156 -5.30 15.19 0.63
N PRO A 157 -4.86 15.04 -0.65
CA PRO A 157 -5.66 15.47 -1.79
C PRO A 157 -7.02 14.76 -1.91
N VAL A 158 -7.10 13.51 -1.43
CA VAL A 158 -8.36 12.75 -1.41
C VAL A 158 -9.30 13.33 -0.36
N TRP A 159 -8.78 13.64 0.82
CA TRP A 159 -9.56 14.32 1.86
C TRP A 159 -10.07 15.69 1.40
N ASP A 160 -9.20 16.49 0.78
CA ASP A 160 -9.57 17.80 0.24
C ASP A 160 -10.70 17.68 -0.80
N HIS A 161 -10.69 16.63 -1.63
CA HIS A 161 -11.77 16.36 -2.58
C HIS A 161 -13.12 16.11 -1.86
N PHE A 162 -13.16 15.21 -0.88
CA PHE A 162 -14.39 14.94 -0.11
C PHE A 162 -14.84 16.12 0.77
N GLN A 163 -13.92 17.00 1.16
CA GLN A 163 -14.24 18.22 1.90
C GLN A 163 -14.70 19.36 1.02
N ASN A 164 -14.26 19.46 -0.24
CA ASN A 164 -14.59 20.60 -1.09
C ASN A 164 -15.72 20.31 -2.10
N ASP A 165 -16.00 19.03 -2.39
CA ASP A 165 -17.09 18.61 -3.27
C ASP A 165 -18.30 18.09 -2.45
N PRO A 166 -19.45 18.80 -2.46
CA PRO A 166 -20.66 18.37 -1.75
C PRO A 166 -21.19 17.00 -2.18
N TYR A 167 -21.11 16.67 -3.47
CA TYR A 167 -21.59 15.40 -4.00
C TYR A 167 -20.70 14.25 -3.55
N ALA A 168 -19.37 14.44 -3.63
CA ALA A 168 -18.42 13.45 -3.11
C ALA A 168 -18.65 13.21 -1.62
N ARG A 169 -18.87 14.29 -0.83
CA ARG A 169 -19.15 14.19 0.61
C ARG A 169 -20.43 13.41 0.92
N GLU A 170 -21.50 13.66 0.16
CA GLU A 170 -22.75 12.91 0.31
C GLU A 170 -22.55 11.42 0.00
N LEU A 171 -21.83 11.11 -1.09
CA LEU A 171 -21.50 9.74 -1.46
C LEU A 171 -20.68 9.04 -0.37
N TYR A 172 -19.68 9.73 0.19
CA TYR A 172 -18.89 9.22 1.30
C TYR A 172 -19.74 8.89 2.52
N ASN A 173 -20.61 9.80 2.95
CA ASN A 173 -21.50 9.59 4.09
C ASN A 173 -22.44 8.40 3.85
N LYS A 174 -22.96 8.26 2.64
CA LYS A 174 -23.80 7.13 2.24
C LYS A 174 -23.05 5.80 2.30
N VAL A 175 -21.84 5.72 1.73
CA VAL A 175 -21.01 4.50 1.78
C VAL A 175 -20.61 4.17 3.22
N LYS A 176 -20.29 5.18 4.04
CA LYS A 176 -19.96 4.99 5.45
C LYS A 176 -21.12 4.38 6.24
N SER A 177 -22.37 4.73 5.91
CA SER A 177 -23.56 4.11 6.52
C SER A 177 -23.70 2.60 6.28
N TYR A 178 -23.02 2.05 5.27
CA TYR A 178 -23.03 0.62 4.96
C TYR A 178 -21.92 -0.17 5.67
N GLN A 179 -21.02 0.50 6.39
CA GLN A 179 -20.01 -0.19 7.19
C GLN A 179 -20.69 -0.91 8.34
N ILE A 180 -20.81 -2.24 8.21
CA ILE A 180 -21.27 -3.10 9.29
C ILE A 180 -20.15 -3.15 10.33
N THR A 181 -20.31 -2.42 11.43
CA THR A 181 -19.53 -2.63 12.65
C THR A 181 -19.89 -4.00 13.20
N ARG A 182 -19.01 -4.99 12.98
CA ARG A 182 -19.06 -6.28 13.67
C ARG A 182 -18.14 -6.26 14.88
#